data_AF-A0A533BAN2-F1
#
_entry.id   AF-A0A533BAN2-F1
#
_cell.length_a   1.000
_cell.length_b   1.000
_cell.length_c   1.000
_cell.angle_alpha   90.00
_cell.angle_beta   90.00
_cell.angle_gamma   90.00
#
_symmetry.space_group_name_H-M   'P 1'
#
loop_
_entity.id
_entity.type
_entity.pdbx_description
1 polymer ?
#
loop_
_entity_poly.entity_id
_entity_poly.type
_entity_poly.pdbx_seq_one_letter_code
_entity_poly.pdbx_strand_id
1 'polypeptide(L)'
;MSQSLIKLARPGRATSSPVNDRKTTIGFVNLGCSKNQVDSEVMLGTLVHDGFQLTGDPKKAEVVIINTCGFIEEAKQESINTILEQGKLKKKGSCRVLIAAGCLAQRYQGDLLKELPELDGVVGTGEFGKIADICRDLLAPKKRHQRLWISKPPYLYDELAPRLRLGKQHSAYVKIAEGCNRNCAFCAIPLMRGKQRSRPVESIVAEAQRLATEGVKEINLISQDTINYGVDLGLHQGLVSLLRELVKVKDLHWVRPFYLYPQQITDELLDLYAGEEKITKYIDMPFQHINDRMLKRMHRLGDRAAIETLVDRIRTRIPGATFRTAFIVGFPGETEAAFNELKMYVENAEFDRVAVFLYSDEEDTSAVDFDEKVERSVMDERRNELLAIQEEIAMARGRARIGSTMYVMVEGVSEETEWLLEGRHEGLAPEIDGVVYINDGTAAAGDLVTVEITDAATYDLVGHIVT
;
A
#
# COMPACT_ATOMS: atom_id res chain seq x y z
N MET A 1 22.29 4.74 4.69
CA MET A 1 21.22 3.79 4.28
C MET A 1 21.04 3.94 2.79
N SER A 2 21.45 2.91 2.05
CA SER A 2 21.54 2.91 0.59
C SER A 2 20.17 2.61 0.01
N GLN A 3 19.50 3.60 -0.58
CA GLN A 3 18.26 3.37 -1.34
C GLN A 3 18.61 2.71 -2.68
N SER A 4 18.19 1.45 -2.84
CA SER A 4 18.46 0.62 -4.01
C SER A 4 17.70 1.14 -5.24
N LEU A 5 18.44 1.64 -6.22
CA LEU A 5 17.95 2.07 -7.53
C LEU A 5 17.90 0.85 -8.48
N ILE A 6 16.77 0.70 -9.16
CA ILE A 6 16.43 -0.41 -10.07
C ILE A 6 17.51 -0.60 -11.16
N LYS A 7 18.06 -1.83 -11.28
CA LYS A 7 18.93 -2.26 -12.40
C LYS A 7 18.08 -2.93 -13.50
N LEU A 8 18.12 -2.42 -14.74
CA LEU A 8 17.49 -3.03 -15.91
C LEU A 8 18.53 -3.41 -16.98
N ALA A 9 18.32 -4.56 -17.63
CA ALA A 9 19.17 -5.14 -18.66
C ALA A 9 19.03 -4.44 -20.04
N ARG A 10 20.09 -4.45 -20.85
CA ARG A 10 20.21 -3.74 -22.14
C ARG A 10 19.74 -4.59 -23.33
N PRO A 11 18.95 -4.04 -24.28
CA PRO A 11 18.78 -4.65 -25.61
C PRO A 11 19.73 -4.03 -26.67
N GLY A 12 20.08 -4.86 -27.66
CA GLY A 12 21.06 -4.59 -28.72
C GLY A 12 20.61 -3.61 -29.82
N ARG A 13 21.61 -3.09 -30.55
CA ARG A 13 21.52 -2.01 -31.55
C ARG A 13 21.02 -2.47 -32.93
N ALA A 14 20.19 -1.65 -33.56
CA ALA A 14 20.04 -1.55 -35.02
C ALA A 14 19.96 -0.05 -35.44
N THR A 15 20.35 0.28 -36.66
CA THR A 15 20.83 1.62 -37.12
C THR A 15 19.93 2.37 -38.11
N SER A 16 20.09 3.72 -38.13
CA SER A 16 19.70 4.79 -39.12
C SER A 16 18.37 5.51 -38.84
N SER A 17 18.19 6.85 -38.83
CA SER A 17 18.88 8.06 -39.35
C SER A 17 18.47 9.32 -38.52
N PRO A 18 19.11 10.52 -38.67
CA PRO A 18 19.15 11.56 -37.64
C PRO A 18 17.97 12.55 -37.69
N VAL A 19 16.87 12.19 -37.03
CA VAL A 19 16.03 13.17 -36.32
C VAL A 19 16.67 13.36 -34.93
N ASN A 20 16.40 14.43 -34.18
CA ASN A 20 16.97 14.60 -32.84
C ASN A 20 16.43 13.48 -31.90
N ASP A 21 17.10 12.33 -31.92
CA ASP A 21 16.64 11.00 -31.50
C ASP A 21 16.78 10.76 -29.98
N ARG A 22 17.05 11.85 -29.24
CA ARG A 22 17.28 11.77 -27.80
C ARG A 22 15.93 11.80 -27.08
N LYS A 23 15.44 10.64 -26.69
CA LYS A 23 14.31 10.50 -25.78
C LYS A 23 14.60 11.26 -24.48
N THR A 24 13.63 12.05 -24.01
CA THR A 24 13.74 12.76 -22.74
C THR A 24 13.80 11.75 -21.60
N THR A 25 14.80 11.92 -20.73
CA THR A 25 15.02 11.02 -19.59
C THR A 25 14.21 11.44 -18.36
N ILE A 26 13.51 10.47 -17.75
CA ILE A 26 12.69 10.66 -16.56
C ILE A 26 13.33 9.94 -15.38
N GLY A 27 13.49 10.65 -14.26
CA GLY A 27 13.67 10.08 -12.93
C GLY A 27 12.33 10.06 -12.20
N PHE A 28 12.08 9.00 -11.44
CA PHE A 28 10.83 8.84 -10.71
C PHE A 28 11.11 8.39 -9.28
N VAL A 29 10.45 9.03 -8.31
CA VAL A 29 10.50 8.66 -6.90
C VAL A 29 9.08 8.38 -6.43
N ASN A 30 8.84 7.15 -5.97
CA ASN A 30 7.56 6.74 -5.40
C ASN A 30 7.67 6.76 -3.87
N LEU A 31 6.82 7.53 -3.20
CA LEU A 31 6.71 7.58 -1.74
C LEU A 31 5.31 7.17 -1.29
N GLY A 32 5.18 6.76 -0.03
CA GLY A 32 3.90 6.45 0.59
C GLY A 32 3.50 4.97 0.49
N CYS A 33 2.26 4.69 0.09
CA CYS A 33 1.65 3.37 0.21
C CYS A 33 1.47 2.63 -1.13
N SER A 34 1.07 1.36 -1.06
CA SER A 34 0.76 0.51 -2.22
C SER A 34 -0.23 1.13 -3.22
N LYS A 35 -1.16 1.97 -2.75
CA LYS A 35 -2.11 2.72 -3.61
C LYS A 35 -1.36 3.75 -4.46
N ASN A 36 -0.40 4.44 -3.85
CA ASN A 36 0.46 5.40 -4.53
C ASN A 36 1.44 4.69 -5.47
N GLN A 37 1.90 3.49 -5.13
CA GLN A 37 2.69 2.67 -6.05
C GLN A 37 1.91 2.34 -7.31
N VAL A 38 0.65 1.88 -7.22
CA VAL A 38 -0.16 1.62 -8.42
C VAL A 38 -0.34 2.89 -9.26
N ASP A 39 -0.56 4.05 -8.63
CA ASP A 39 -0.63 5.33 -9.36
C ASP A 39 0.68 5.65 -10.09
N SER A 40 1.82 5.38 -9.44
CA SER A 40 3.15 5.51 -10.03
C SER A 40 3.37 4.57 -11.21
N GLU A 41 2.92 3.32 -11.11
CA GLU A 41 3.03 2.34 -12.20
C GLU A 41 2.22 2.77 -13.43
N VAL A 42 1.04 3.37 -13.24
CA VAL A 42 0.22 3.94 -14.31
C VAL A 42 0.89 5.17 -14.92
N MET A 43 1.42 6.08 -14.10
CA MET A 43 2.16 7.26 -14.61
C MET A 43 3.39 6.82 -15.41
N LEU A 44 4.18 5.87 -14.91
CA LEU A 44 5.37 5.36 -15.57
C LEU A 44 5.03 4.64 -16.87
N GLY A 45 3.99 3.79 -16.87
CA GLY A 45 3.51 3.12 -18.06
C GLY A 45 3.07 4.13 -19.13
N THR A 46 2.35 5.19 -18.72
CA THR A 46 1.93 6.27 -19.61
C THR A 46 3.13 7.02 -20.21
N LEU A 47 4.12 7.37 -19.40
CA LEU A 47 5.34 8.05 -19.85
C LEU A 47 6.14 7.20 -20.86
N VAL A 48 6.34 5.92 -20.57
CA VAL A 48 7.08 5.01 -21.46
C VAL A 48 6.33 4.80 -22.77
N HIS A 49 5.02 4.58 -22.72
CA HIS A 49 4.15 4.47 -23.89
C HIS A 49 4.28 5.71 -24.80
N ASP A 50 4.39 6.88 -24.18
CA ASP A 50 4.49 8.17 -24.85
C ASP A 50 5.93 8.56 -25.29
N GLY A 51 6.88 7.62 -25.21
CA GLY A 51 8.21 7.76 -25.77
C GLY A 51 9.25 8.40 -24.84
N PHE A 52 8.91 8.64 -23.57
CA PHE A 52 9.90 9.01 -22.56
C PHE A 52 10.77 7.81 -22.18
N GLN A 53 11.98 8.08 -21.69
CA GLN A 53 12.93 7.04 -21.27
C GLN A 53 13.19 7.11 -19.77
N LEU A 54 13.01 6.02 -19.04
CA LEU A 54 13.35 5.99 -17.61
C LEU A 54 14.85 5.90 -17.39
N THR A 55 15.34 6.54 -16.33
CA THR A 55 16.72 6.42 -15.87
C THR A 55 16.78 6.13 -14.37
N GLY A 56 17.60 5.14 -14.00
CA GLY A 56 17.94 4.88 -12.59
C GLY A 56 19.05 5.79 -12.05
N ASP A 57 19.64 6.65 -12.89
CA ASP A 57 20.62 7.65 -12.47
C ASP A 57 19.94 9.04 -12.36
N PRO A 58 19.72 9.56 -11.14
CA PRO A 58 19.05 10.84 -10.93
C PRO A 58 19.75 12.02 -11.62
N LYS A 59 21.09 11.98 -11.79
CA LYS A 59 21.84 13.08 -12.41
C LYS A 59 21.58 13.20 -13.91
N LYS A 60 21.10 12.13 -14.54
CA LYS A 60 20.76 12.08 -15.96
C LYS A 60 19.30 12.37 -16.25
N ALA A 61 18.45 12.44 -15.24
CA ALA A 61 17.03 12.75 -15.43
C ALA A 61 16.86 14.21 -15.88
N GLU A 62 16.18 14.41 -17.00
CA GLU A 62 15.76 15.74 -17.48
C GLU A 62 14.47 16.20 -16.82
N VAL A 63 13.59 15.26 -16.47
CA VAL A 63 12.41 15.49 -15.63
C VAL A 63 12.49 14.56 -14.43
N VAL A 64 12.22 15.08 -13.25
CA VAL A 64 12.06 14.28 -12.04
C VAL A 64 10.62 14.40 -11.54
N ILE A 65 9.95 13.26 -11.36
CA ILE A 65 8.59 13.19 -10.80
C ILE A 65 8.68 12.52 -9.44
N ILE A 66 8.12 13.17 -8.42
CA ILE A 66 8.02 12.63 -7.07
C ILE A 66 6.54 12.40 -6.80
N ASN A 67 6.11 11.14 -6.70
CA ASN A 67 4.78 10.81 -6.23
C ASN A 67 4.76 10.82 -4.70
N THR A 68 4.22 11.90 -4.15
CA THR A 68 4.28 12.27 -2.73
C THR A 68 3.16 11.66 -1.90
N CYS A 69 3.45 11.42 -0.63
CA CYS A 69 2.46 11.08 0.38
C CYS A 69 2.05 12.34 1.17
N GLY A 70 0.76 12.49 1.46
CA GLY A 70 0.22 13.62 2.22
C GLY A 70 -0.56 13.20 3.46
N PHE A 71 -0.42 11.93 3.85
CA PHE A 71 -1.15 11.28 4.94
C PHE A 71 -0.13 10.95 6.04
N ILE A 72 -0.37 11.45 7.26
CA ILE A 72 0.53 11.51 8.44
C ILE A 72 1.73 12.47 8.29
N GLU A 73 2.08 13.15 9.38
CA GLU A 73 3.11 14.20 9.40
C GLU A 73 4.49 13.70 8.94
N GLU A 74 4.89 12.51 9.41
CA GLU A 74 6.19 11.92 9.05
C GLU A 74 6.33 11.70 7.53
N ALA A 75 5.26 11.26 6.86
CA ALA A 75 5.26 11.04 5.40
C ALA A 75 5.17 12.36 4.61
N LYS A 76 4.52 13.39 5.15
CA LYS A 76 4.56 14.75 4.57
C LYS A 76 5.99 15.29 4.61
N GLN A 77 6.66 15.16 5.76
CA GLN A 77 8.04 15.62 5.94
C GLN A 77 9.02 14.87 5.03
N GLU A 78 8.88 13.53 4.89
CA GLU A 78 9.66 12.74 3.94
C GLU A 78 9.49 13.25 2.50
N SER A 79 8.24 13.54 2.10
CA SER A 79 7.93 14.06 0.77
C SER A 79 8.56 15.44 0.53
N ILE A 80 8.48 16.36 1.50
CA ILE A 80 9.09 17.69 1.43
C ILE A 80 10.62 17.58 1.34
N ASN A 81 11.24 16.77 2.21
CA ASN A 81 12.69 16.56 2.20
C ASN A 81 13.17 16.02 0.85
N THR A 82 12.45 15.04 0.30
CA THR A 82 12.75 14.46 -1.02
C THR A 82 12.67 15.51 -2.12
N ILE A 83 11.65 16.38 -2.11
CA ILE A 83 11.52 17.48 -3.08
C ILE A 83 12.74 18.40 -3.01
N LEU A 84 13.14 18.82 -1.81
CA LEU A 84 14.29 19.69 -1.60
C LEU A 84 15.61 19.03 -2.06
N GLU A 85 15.77 17.73 -1.82
CA GLU A 85 16.93 16.97 -2.27
C GLU A 85 17.00 16.85 -3.79
N GLN A 86 15.92 16.47 -4.44
CA GLN A 86 15.86 16.37 -5.90
C GLN A 86 15.97 17.74 -6.57
N GLY A 87 15.49 18.81 -5.93
CA GLY A 87 15.67 20.19 -6.40
C GLY A 87 17.14 20.60 -6.58
N LYS A 88 18.06 20.01 -5.80
CA LYS A 88 19.51 20.23 -5.97
C LYS A 88 20.02 19.75 -7.34
N LEU A 89 19.34 18.79 -7.98
CA LEU A 89 19.68 18.29 -9.31
C LEU A 89 19.44 19.32 -10.41
N LYS A 90 18.58 20.33 -10.19
CA LYS A 90 18.42 21.44 -11.15
C LYS A 90 19.68 22.30 -11.27
N LYS A 91 20.52 22.34 -10.23
CA LYS A 91 21.80 23.08 -10.21
C LYS A 91 22.99 22.23 -10.64
N LYS A 92 22.98 20.93 -10.31
CA LYS A 92 24.15 20.03 -10.41
C LYS A 92 23.98 18.86 -11.39
N GLY A 93 22.81 18.70 -12.00
CA GLY A 93 22.47 17.58 -12.87
C GLY A 93 21.80 18.05 -14.17
N SER A 94 21.15 17.11 -14.85
CA SER A 94 20.42 17.36 -16.11
C SER A 94 18.97 17.80 -15.89
N CYS A 95 18.53 17.89 -14.64
CA CYS A 95 17.12 18.13 -14.30
C CYS A 95 16.69 19.53 -14.71
N ARG A 96 15.73 19.59 -15.62
CA ARG A 96 15.11 20.81 -16.14
C ARG A 96 13.74 21.05 -15.52
N VAL A 97 13.03 19.97 -15.19
CA VAL A 97 11.66 19.99 -14.68
C VAL A 97 11.56 19.10 -13.45
N LEU A 98 11.05 19.62 -12.34
CA LEU A 98 10.73 18.89 -11.12
C LEU A 98 9.23 18.96 -10.85
N ILE A 99 8.59 17.81 -10.70
CA ILE A 99 7.14 17.69 -10.50
C ILE A 99 6.86 16.98 -9.17
N ALA A 100 6.01 17.58 -8.33
CA ALA A 100 5.37 16.89 -7.22
C ALA A 100 3.99 16.40 -7.66
N ALA A 101 3.77 15.10 -7.63
CA ALA A 101 2.49 14.46 -7.88
C ALA A 101 1.94 13.84 -6.58
N GLY A 102 0.68 13.44 -6.54
CA GLY A 102 0.16 12.58 -5.46
C GLY A 102 -0.65 13.28 -4.38
N CYS A 103 -0.71 12.66 -3.20
CA CYS A 103 -1.59 13.09 -2.11
C CYS A 103 -1.20 14.46 -1.55
N LEU A 104 0.09 14.73 -1.31
CA LEU A 104 0.56 16.01 -0.79
C LEU A 104 0.26 17.13 -1.79
N ALA A 105 0.55 16.89 -3.06
CA ALA A 105 0.27 17.79 -4.17
C ALA A 105 -1.23 18.14 -4.27
N GLN A 106 -2.12 17.14 -4.13
CA GLN A 106 -3.57 17.36 -4.14
C GLN A 106 -4.07 18.16 -2.93
N ARG A 107 -3.46 17.97 -1.76
CA ARG A 107 -3.86 18.62 -0.51
C ARG A 107 -3.44 20.08 -0.48
N TYR A 108 -2.15 20.35 -0.70
CA TYR A 108 -1.58 21.69 -0.53
C TYR A 108 -1.55 22.50 -1.84
N GLN A 109 -1.76 21.87 -3.00
CA GLN A 109 -1.99 22.52 -4.29
C GLN A 109 -1.02 23.68 -4.58
N GLY A 110 -1.56 24.90 -4.79
CA GLY A 110 -0.78 26.09 -5.09
C GLY A 110 0.09 26.58 -3.93
N ASP A 111 -0.25 26.24 -2.68
CA ASP A 111 0.58 26.62 -1.53
C ASP A 111 1.89 25.81 -1.53
N LEU A 112 1.86 24.55 -1.99
CA LEU A 112 3.08 23.77 -2.18
C LEU A 112 4.07 24.43 -3.15
N LEU A 113 3.57 25.07 -4.22
CA LEU A 113 4.42 25.83 -5.17
C LEU A 113 4.99 27.12 -4.57
N LYS A 114 4.30 27.71 -3.58
CA LYS A 114 4.77 28.93 -2.90
C LYS A 114 5.89 28.59 -1.92
N GLU A 115 5.70 27.52 -1.14
CA GLU A 115 6.65 27.08 -0.11
C GLU A 115 7.86 26.33 -0.70
N LEU A 116 7.68 25.62 -1.82
CA LEU A 116 8.74 24.85 -2.50
C LEU A 116 9.00 25.39 -3.92
N PRO A 117 9.76 26.50 -4.07
CA PRO A 117 10.02 27.13 -5.37
C PRO A 117 10.86 26.27 -6.33
N GLU A 118 11.45 25.17 -5.85
CA GLU A 118 12.16 24.18 -6.67
C GLU A 118 11.24 23.49 -7.69
N LEU A 119 9.95 23.35 -7.37
CA LEU A 119 8.96 22.66 -8.18
C LEU A 119 8.60 23.47 -9.42
N ASP A 120 8.63 22.84 -10.59
CA ASP A 120 8.10 23.42 -11.82
C ASP A 120 6.60 23.09 -12.01
N GLY A 121 6.15 21.95 -11.46
CA GLY A 121 4.77 21.51 -11.55
C GLY A 121 4.26 20.82 -10.28
N VAL A 122 2.97 21.04 -9.97
CA VAL A 122 2.21 20.31 -8.96
C VAL A 122 1.02 19.61 -9.63
N VAL A 123 0.93 18.29 -9.46
CA VAL A 123 -0.05 17.42 -10.12
C VAL A 123 -0.88 16.69 -9.07
N GLY A 124 -2.18 16.98 -9.05
CA GLY A 124 -3.13 16.37 -8.14
C GLY A 124 -3.44 14.92 -8.51
N THR A 125 -4.12 14.22 -7.62
CA THR A 125 -4.46 12.79 -7.77
C THR A 125 -5.41 12.54 -8.94
N GLY A 126 -6.15 13.56 -9.38
CA GLY A 126 -7.06 13.50 -10.53
C GLY A 126 -6.40 13.51 -11.91
N GLU A 127 -5.09 13.81 -12.01
CA GLU A 127 -4.44 14.18 -13.27
C GLU A 127 -3.34 13.20 -13.74
N PHE A 128 -3.20 12.04 -13.08
CA PHE A 128 -2.13 11.07 -13.38
C PHE A 128 -2.13 10.59 -14.84
N GLY A 129 -3.30 10.40 -15.45
CA GLY A 129 -3.41 9.99 -16.86
C GLY A 129 -2.88 11.01 -17.87
N LYS A 130 -2.66 12.27 -17.46
CA LYS A 130 -2.13 13.34 -18.33
C LYS A 130 -0.66 13.66 -18.05
N ILE A 131 0.03 12.85 -17.25
CA ILE A 131 1.39 13.15 -16.79
C ILE A 131 2.37 13.35 -17.95
N ALA A 132 2.24 12.60 -19.05
CA ALA A 132 3.07 12.75 -20.23
C ALA A 132 2.88 14.12 -20.91
N ASP A 133 1.63 14.55 -21.09
CA ASP A 133 1.30 15.88 -21.64
C ASP A 133 1.81 17.01 -20.74
N ILE A 134 1.67 16.85 -19.42
CA ILE A 134 2.18 17.80 -18.43
C ILE A 134 3.70 17.93 -18.54
N CYS A 135 4.43 16.81 -18.65
CA CYS A 135 5.88 16.85 -18.87
C CYS A 135 6.25 17.57 -20.17
N ARG A 136 5.54 17.33 -21.28
CA ARG A 136 5.79 18.02 -22.55
C ARG A 136 5.52 19.52 -22.45
N ASP A 137 4.43 19.92 -21.80
CA ASP A 137 4.11 21.34 -21.62
C ASP A 137 5.18 22.08 -20.81
N LEU A 138 5.68 21.46 -19.74
CA LEU A 138 6.75 22.02 -18.90
C LEU A 138 8.12 22.06 -19.60
N LEU A 139 8.39 21.15 -20.53
CA LEU A 139 9.63 21.12 -21.30
C LEU A 139 9.64 22.08 -22.49
N ALA A 140 8.48 22.53 -22.95
CA ALA A 140 8.36 23.41 -24.11
C ALA A 140 8.97 24.81 -23.81
N PRO A 141 9.60 25.49 -24.79
CA PRO A 141 10.14 26.83 -24.57
C PRO A 141 9.00 27.87 -24.63
N LYS A 142 8.26 28.09 -23.52
CA LYS A 142 7.18 29.10 -23.43
C LYS A 142 7.50 30.18 -22.39
N LYS A 143 6.96 31.40 -22.60
CA LYS A 143 7.14 32.52 -21.66
C LYS A 143 6.40 32.34 -20.34
N ARG A 144 5.30 31.57 -20.33
CA ARG A 144 4.51 31.26 -19.13
C ARG A 144 4.00 29.84 -19.23
N HIS A 145 4.31 29.04 -18.21
CA HIS A 145 3.81 27.68 -18.06
C HIS A 145 2.64 27.65 -17.09
N GLN A 146 1.67 26.77 -17.35
CA GLN A 146 0.84 26.27 -16.27
C GLN A 146 1.75 25.51 -15.32
N ARG A 147 1.56 25.67 -14.00
CA ARG A 147 2.38 25.00 -12.98
C ARG A 147 1.54 24.14 -12.03
N LEU A 148 0.21 24.20 -12.16
CA LEU A 148 -0.73 23.56 -11.27
C LEU A 148 -1.78 22.81 -12.11
N TRP A 149 -1.86 21.50 -11.91
CA TRP A 149 -2.84 20.61 -12.52
C TRP A 149 -3.60 19.88 -11.42
N ILE A 150 -4.74 20.45 -11.02
CA ILE A 150 -5.62 19.87 -10.01
C ILE A 150 -7.00 19.69 -10.63
N SER A 151 -7.49 18.46 -10.62
CA SER A 151 -8.89 18.15 -10.87
C SER A 151 -9.53 17.50 -9.66
N LYS A 152 -10.86 17.43 -9.70
CA LYS A 152 -11.63 16.86 -8.59
C LYS A 152 -11.40 15.34 -8.55
N PRO A 153 -10.86 14.79 -7.45
CA PRO A 153 -10.72 13.34 -7.30
C PRO A 153 -12.09 12.65 -7.19
N PRO A 154 -12.18 11.34 -7.44
CA PRO A 154 -11.07 10.39 -7.70
C PRO A 154 -10.68 10.25 -9.18
N TYR A 155 -9.45 9.83 -9.42
CA TYR A 155 -9.01 9.25 -10.70
C TYR A 155 -8.91 7.73 -10.58
N LEU A 156 -9.55 7.04 -11.52
CA LEU A 156 -9.45 5.60 -11.68
C LEU A 156 -8.97 5.30 -13.09
N TYR A 157 -7.94 4.47 -13.18
CA TYR A 157 -7.51 3.90 -14.44
C TYR A 157 -8.41 2.71 -14.80
N ASP A 158 -8.49 2.41 -16.08
CA ASP A 158 -9.18 1.24 -16.61
C ASP A 158 -8.19 0.11 -16.96
N GLU A 159 -8.70 -0.99 -17.46
CA GLU A 159 -7.88 -2.14 -17.85
C GLU A 159 -6.98 -1.86 -19.06
N LEU A 160 -7.16 -0.79 -19.81
CA LEU A 160 -6.31 -0.48 -20.97
C LEU A 160 -5.15 0.45 -20.60
N ALA A 161 -5.16 1.01 -19.39
CA ALA A 161 -4.11 1.89 -18.93
C ALA A 161 -2.74 1.19 -18.95
N PRO A 162 -1.72 1.79 -19.59
CA PRO A 162 -0.39 1.22 -19.57
C PRO A 162 0.17 1.25 -18.15
N ARG A 163 0.64 0.11 -17.66
CA ARG A 163 1.31 -0.02 -16.35
C ARG A 163 2.74 -0.51 -16.53
N LEU A 164 3.67 0.12 -15.83
CA LEU A 164 5.02 -0.40 -15.64
C LEU A 164 5.18 -0.79 -14.17
N ARG A 165 5.18 -2.10 -13.88
CA ARG A 165 5.19 -2.61 -12.50
C ARG A 165 6.51 -2.32 -11.79
N LEU A 166 6.42 -1.85 -10.53
CA LEU A 166 7.56 -1.51 -9.68
C LEU A 166 7.91 -2.61 -8.68
N GLY A 167 6.96 -3.52 -8.38
CA GLY A 167 7.14 -4.62 -7.45
C GLY A 167 7.80 -5.87 -8.06
N LYS A 168 7.74 -6.98 -7.33
CA LYS A 168 8.22 -8.30 -7.76
C LYS A 168 7.43 -8.80 -8.97
N GLN A 169 8.03 -9.64 -9.82
CA GLN A 169 7.39 -10.08 -11.07
C GLN A 169 6.16 -10.97 -10.83
N HIS A 170 6.18 -11.78 -9.77
CA HIS A 170 5.15 -12.75 -9.43
C HIS A 170 4.06 -12.20 -8.48
N SER A 171 4.13 -10.95 -8.02
CA SER A 171 3.12 -10.33 -7.16
C SER A 171 2.73 -8.95 -7.68
N ALA A 172 1.45 -8.60 -7.63
CA ALA A 172 0.97 -7.31 -8.11
C ALA A 172 -0.13 -6.73 -7.23
N TYR A 173 -0.04 -5.42 -6.98
CA TYR A 173 -1.15 -4.65 -6.41
C TYR A 173 -2.16 -4.29 -7.51
N VAL A 174 -3.45 -4.51 -7.24
CA VAL A 174 -4.55 -4.13 -8.12
C VAL A 174 -5.49 -3.22 -7.37
N LYS A 175 -5.63 -1.98 -7.86
CA LYS A 175 -6.50 -0.98 -7.25
C LYS A 175 -7.92 -1.19 -7.77
N ILE A 176 -8.82 -1.62 -6.90
CA ILE A 176 -10.21 -1.96 -7.27
C ILE A 176 -11.16 -0.76 -7.12
N ALA A 177 -10.80 0.19 -6.26
CA ALA A 177 -11.55 1.40 -5.97
C ALA A 177 -10.60 2.52 -5.49
N GLU A 178 -11.06 3.77 -5.58
CA GLU A 178 -10.35 4.97 -5.14
C GLU A 178 -11.29 5.88 -4.35
N GLY A 179 -10.76 6.50 -3.30
CA GLY A 179 -11.52 7.35 -2.40
C GLY A 179 -12.26 6.56 -1.32
N CYS A 180 -12.86 7.28 -0.38
CA CYS A 180 -13.53 6.67 0.78
C CYS A 180 -14.78 7.46 1.16
N ASN A 181 -15.84 6.77 1.55
CA ASN A 181 -17.09 7.38 2.02
C ASN A 181 -17.20 7.46 3.55
N ARG A 182 -16.19 6.96 4.29
CA ARG A 182 -16.14 7.05 5.75
C ARG A 182 -15.78 8.47 6.18
N ASN A 183 -16.28 8.84 7.35
CA ASN A 183 -16.07 10.13 8.00
C ASN A 183 -15.28 9.99 9.31
N CYS A 184 -14.27 9.09 9.31
CA CYS A 184 -13.41 8.88 10.48
C CYS A 184 -12.81 10.21 10.93
N ALA A 185 -12.89 10.52 12.22
CA ALA A 185 -12.59 11.85 12.74
C ALA A 185 -11.15 12.32 12.45
N PHE A 186 -10.20 11.39 12.33
CA PHE A 186 -8.76 11.63 12.09
C PHE A 186 -8.34 11.57 10.61
N CYS A 187 -9.24 11.22 9.69
CA CYS A 187 -8.82 10.79 8.35
C CYS A 187 -9.03 11.87 7.28
N ALA A 188 -7.94 12.39 6.72
CA ALA A 188 -7.97 13.38 5.63
C ALA A 188 -8.11 12.76 4.22
N ILE A 189 -8.22 11.43 4.10
CA ILE A 189 -8.29 10.74 2.81
C ILE A 189 -9.42 11.24 1.89
N PRO A 190 -10.66 11.49 2.35
CA PRO A 190 -11.72 12.00 1.49
C PRO A 190 -11.39 13.36 0.85
N LEU A 191 -10.53 14.17 1.48
CA LEU A 191 -10.07 15.45 0.95
C LEU A 191 -9.06 15.28 -0.20
N MET A 192 -8.19 14.27 -0.09
CA MET A 192 -7.12 14.00 -1.06
C MET A 192 -7.50 13.04 -2.18
N ARG A 193 -8.41 12.09 -1.91
CA ARG A 193 -8.79 11.01 -2.83
C ARG A 193 -10.27 11.03 -3.20
N GLY A 194 -11.06 11.93 -2.61
CA GLY A 194 -12.47 12.07 -2.93
C GLY A 194 -13.36 10.97 -2.33
N LYS A 195 -14.63 11.00 -2.71
CA LYS A 195 -15.60 9.95 -2.38
C LYS A 195 -15.29 8.68 -3.15
N GLN A 196 -15.65 7.55 -2.58
CA GLN A 196 -15.34 6.25 -3.17
C GLN A 196 -15.94 6.12 -4.56
N ARG A 197 -15.12 5.65 -5.50
CA ARG A 197 -15.53 5.12 -6.80
C ARG A 197 -14.88 3.76 -7.02
N SER A 198 -15.65 2.82 -7.54
CA SER A 198 -15.20 1.46 -7.82
C SER A 198 -15.00 1.26 -9.32
N ARG A 199 -14.01 0.44 -9.70
CA ARG A 199 -13.88 -0.04 -11.08
C ARG A 199 -14.90 -1.15 -11.36
N PRO A 200 -15.42 -1.27 -12.58
CA PRO A 200 -16.25 -2.42 -12.98
C PRO A 200 -15.53 -3.75 -12.74
N VAL A 201 -16.30 -4.81 -12.43
CA VAL A 201 -15.75 -6.15 -12.15
C VAL A 201 -14.97 -6.66 -13.37
N GLU A 202 -15.52 -6.47 -14.56
CA GLU A 202 -14.95 -6.89 -15.83
C GLU A 202 -13.58 -6.25 -16.08
N SER A 203 -13.44 -4.96 -15.73
CA SER A 203 -12.17 -4.23 -15.84
C SER A 203 -11.09 -4.85 -14.94
N ILE A 204 -11.44 -5.15 -13.69
CA ILE A 204 -10.51 -5.71 -12.71
C ILE A 204 -10.12 -7.15 -13.11
N VAL A 205 -11.09 -7.95 -13.54
CA VAL A 205 -10.85 -9.34 -13.98
C VAL A 205 -9.99 -9.37 -15.23
N ALA A 206 -10.23 -8.49 -16.21
CA ALA A 206 -9.40 -8.38 -17.41
C ALA A 206 -7.94 -8.01 -17.06
N GLU A 207 -7.75 -7.11 -16.09
CA GLU A 207 -6.41 -6.80 -15.59
C GLU A 207 -5.76 -7.98 -14.86
N ALA A 208 -6.49 -8.66 -13.99
CA ALA A 208 -6.01 -9.84 -13.30
C ALA A 208 -5.58 -10.95 -14.29
N GLN A 209 -6.34 -11.15 -15.36
CA GLN A 209 -6.01 -12.10 -16.43
C GLN A 209 -4.73 -11.72 -17.16
N ARG A 210 -4.55 -10.45 -17.54
CA ARG A 210 -3.30 -10.00 -18.18
C ARG A 210 -2.11 -10.17 -17.25
N LEU A 211 -2.24 -9.76 -16.00
CA LEU A 211 -1.19 -9.94 -14.99
C LEU A 211 -0.81 -11.42 -14.83
N ALA A 212 -1.79 -12.31 -14.77
CA ALA A 212 -1.54 -13.75 -14.71
C ALA A 212 -0.75 -14.25 -15.95
N THR A 213 -1.10 -13.79 -17.17
CA THR A 213 -0.34 -14.14 -18.38
C THR A 213 1.09 -13.59 -18.41
N GLU A 214 1.36 -12.53 -17.65
CA GLU A 214 2.71 -11.96 -17.45
C GLU A 214 3.51 -12.68 -16.34
N GLY A 215 2.95 -13.74 -15.74
CA GLY A 215 3.60 -14.53 -14.69
C GLY A 215 3.28 -14.10 -13.25
N VAL A 216 2.32 -13.19 -13.05
CA VAL A 216 1.84 -12.86 -11.69
C VAL A 216 1.11 -14.06 -11.09
N LYS A 217 1.45 -14.39 -9.86
CA LYS A 217 0.91 -15.50 -9.07
C LYS A 217 0.04 -15.01 -7.90
N GLU A 218 0.35 -13.85 -7.34
CA GLU A 218 -0.41 -13.22 -6.26
C GLU A 218 -0.96 -11.85 -6.70
N ILE A 219 -2.25 -11.63 -6.49
CA ILE A 219 -2.89 -10.32 -6.63
C ILE A 219 -3.31 -9.79 -5.26
N ASN A 220 -2.84 -8.60 -4.95
CA ASN A 220 -3.13 -7.86 -3.73
C ASN A 220 -4.18 -6.78 -4.02
N LEU A 221 -5.43 -7.00 -3.61
CA LEU A 221 -6.54 -6.08 -3.86
C LEU A 221 -6.50 -4.93 -2.86
N ILE A 222 -6.37 -3.72 -3.39
CA ILE A 222 -6.22 -2.52 -2.58
C ILE A 222 -7.27 -1.46 -2.93
N SER A 223 -7.70 -0.76 -1.90
CA SER A 223 -8.48 0.49 -1.96
C SER A 223 -8.40 1.19 -0.60
N GLN A 224 -9.07 2.31 -0.41
CA GLN A 224 -9.19 2.93 0.92
C GLN A 224 -10.20 2.21 1.83
N ASP A 225 -11.20 1.55 1.26
CA ASP A 225 -12.24 0.78 1.96
C ASP A 225 -12.75 -0.35 1.05
N THR A 226 -12.08 -1.51 1.12
CA THR A 226 -12.25 -2.60 0.14
C THR A 226 -13.58 -3.32 0.30
N ILE A 227 -14.06 -3.43 1.53
CA ILE A 227 -15.34 -4.10 1.81
C ILE A 227 -16.53 -3.34 1.20
N ASN A 228 -16.39 -2.03 1.01
CA ASN A 228 -17.42 -1.19 0.42
C ASN A 228 -17.40 -1.20 -1.13
N TYR A 229 -16.55 -2.01 -1.76
CA TYR A 229 -16.44 -2.12 -3.22
C TYR A 229 -17.80 -2.47 -3.86
N GLY A 230 -18.12 -1.79 -4.97
CA GLY A 230 -19.30 -2.05 -5.79
C GLY A 230 -20.59 -1.38 -5.32
N VAL A 231 -20.63 -0.79 -4.12
CA VAL A 231 -21.82 -0.08 -3.61
C VAL A 231 -22.20 1.10 -4.51
N ASP A 232 -21.21 1.86 -4.99
CA ASP A 232 -21.41 2.97 -5.93
C ASP A 232 -21.79 2.50 -7.35
N LEU A 233 -21.57 1.22 -7.67
CA LEU A 233 -22.01 0.56 -8.90
C LEU A 233 -23.41 -0.07 -8.77
N GLY A 234 -24.03 0.01 -7.58
CA GLY A 234 -25.30 -0.64 -7.29
C GLY A 234 -25.20 -2.15 -7.10
N LEU A 235 -24.01 -2.70 -6.89
CA LEU A 235 -23.80 -4.13 -6.66
C LEU A 235 -24.13 -4.50 -5.21
N HIS A 236 -24.93 -5.55 -5.04
CA HIS A 236 -25.14 -6.17 -3.75
C HIS A 236 -23.94 -7.06 -3.41
N GLN A 237 -23.30 -6.84 -2.25
CA GLN A 237 -22.05 -7.51 -1.86
C GLN A 237 -20.99 -7.52 -2.98
N GLY A 238 -20.63 -6.34 -3.47
CA GLY A 238 -19.72 -6.20 -4.61
C GLY A 238 -18.38 -6.93 -4.42
N LEU A 239 -17.79 -6.90 -3.22
CA LEU A 239 -16.51 -7.59 -2.95
C LEU A 239 -16.63 -9.11 -3.13
N VAL A 240 -17.69 -9.73 -2.61
CA VAL A 240 -17.96 -11.17 -2.78
C VAL A 240 -18.08 -11.51 -4.27
N SER A 241 -18.83 -10.69 -5.01
CA SER A 241 -19.03 -10.87 -6.46
C SER A 241 -17.70 -10.77 -7.21
N LEU A 242 -16.86 -9.79 -6.89
CA LEU A 242 -15.53 -9.64 -7.48
C LEU A 242 -14.62 -10.82 -7.18
N LEU A 243 -14.56 -11.26 -5.91
CA LEU A 243 -13.72 -12.39 -5.50
C LEU A 243 -14.12 -13.67 -6.22
N ARG A 244 -15.43 -13.94 -6.36
CA ARG A 244 -15.94 -15.08 -7.13
C ARG A 244 -15.50 -15.08 -8.59
N GLU A 245 -15.33 -13.92 -9.22
CA GLU A 245 -14.79 -13.85 -10.58
C GLU A 245 -13.26 -13.96 -10.61
N LEU A 246 -12.56 -13.39 -9.63
CA LEU A 246 -11.10 -13.45 -9.56
C LEU A 246 -10.57 -14.87 -9.30
N VAL A 247 -11.24 -15.68 -8.47
CA VAL A 247 -10.81 -17.07 -8.24
C VAL A 247 -10.89 -17.93 -9.52
N LYS A 248 -11.68 -17.53 -10.52
CA LYS A 248 -11.77 -18.21 -11.82
C LYS A 248 -10.60 -17.91 -12.75
N VAL A 249 -9.82 -16.85 -12.45
CA VAL A 249 -8.64 -16.50 -13.26
C VAL A 249 -7.60 -17.61 -13.14
N LYS A 250 -7.16 -18.13 -14.29
CA LYS A 250 -6.15 -19.19 -14.38
C LYS A 250 -4.78 -18.65 -13.95
N ASP A 251 -3.92 -19.55 -13.48
CA ASP A 251 -2.52 -19.29 -13.12
C ASP A 251 -2.28 -18.34 -11.93
N LEU A 252 -3.33 -17.73 -11.37
CA LEU A 252 -3.29 -17.10 -10.05
C LEU A 252 -3.37 -18.14 -8.94
N HIS A 253 -2.48 -18.01 -7.97
CA HIS A 253 -2.46 -18.80 -6.75
C HIS A 253 -3.12 -18.06 -5.59
N TRP A 254 -2.87 -16.75 -5.45
CA TRP A 254 -3.37 -15.97 -4.32
C TRP A 254 -4.08 -14.69 -4.74
N VAL A 255 -5.21 -14.43 -4.08
CA VAL A 255 -5.95 -13.17 -4.10
C VAL A 255 -6.08 -12.72 -2.65
N ARG A 256 -5.49 -11.55 -2.35
CA ARG A 256 -5.39 -11.01 -0.98
C ARG A 256 -6.09 -9.65 -0.87
N PRO A 257 -7.28 -9.60 -0.26
CA PRO A 257 -7.94 -8.34 0.05
C PRO A 257 -7.30 -7.64 1.25
N PHE A 258 -7.09 -6.33 1.13
CA PHE A 258 -6.62 -5.46 2.22
C PHE A 258 -7.67 -4.44 2.64
N TYR A 259 -7.45 -3.77 3.78
CA TYR A 259 -8.25 -2.63 4.24
C TYR A 259 -9.74 -2.97 4.38
N LEU A 260 -10.04 -4.06 5.07
CA LEU A 260 -11.41 -4.50 5.35
C LEU A 260 -11.96 -3.70 6.53
N TYR A 261 -13.01 -2.92 6.30
CA TYR A 261 -13.70 -2.20 7.37
C TYR A 261 -14.59 -3.19 8.17
N PRO A 262 -14.48 -3.26 9.51
CA PRO A 262 -15.10 -4.33 10.32
C PRO A 262 -16.62 -4.51 10.13
N GLN A 263 -17.34 -3.41 9.95
CA GLN A 263 -18.79 -3.35 10.12
C GLN A 263 -19.60 -3.83 8.91
N GLN A 264 -18.92 -4.25 7.83
CA GLN A 264 -19.56 -4.76 6.61
C GLN A 264 -19.16 -6.20 6.27
N ILE A 265 -18.55 -6.92 7.23
CA ILE A 265 -18.25 -8.34 7.07
C ILE A 265 -19.54 -9.17 7.18
N THR A 266 -19.87 -9.86 6.09
CA THR A 266 -21.01 -10.76 5.95
C THR A 266 -20.58 -12.22 6.11
N ASP A 267 -21.52 -13.08 6.51
CA ASP A 267 -21.26 -14.52 6.60
C ASP A 267 -20.90 -15.10 5.22
N GLU A 268 -21.52 -14.60 4.15
CA GLU A 268 -21.22 -15.02 2.77
C GLU A 268 -19.76 -14.72 2.36
N LEU A 269 -19.20 -13.59 2.81
CA LEU A 269 -17.79 -13.31 2.60
C LEU A 269 -16.89 -14.26 3.39
N LEU A 270 -17.24 -14.55 4.65
CA LEU A 270 -16.47 -15.48 5.48
C LEU A 270 -16.49 -16.91 4.93
N ASP A 271 -17.65 -17.36 4.44
CA ASP A 271 -17.81 -18.66 3.81
C ASP A 271 -17.00 -18.75 2.50
N LEU A 272 -16.91 -17.66 1.74
CA LEU A 272 -16.05 -17.58 0.55
C LEU A 272 -14.56 -17.70 0.91
N TYR A 273 -14.10 -16.98 1.94
CA TYR A 273 -12.72 -17.10 2.45
C TYR A 273 -12.42 -18.52 2.97
N ALA A 274 -13.39 -19.16 3.62
CA ALA A 274 -13.21 -20.51 4.15
C ALA A 274 -13.18 -21.59 3.05
N GLY A 275 -13.94 -21.40 1.97
CA GLY A 275 -14.13 -22.39 0.92
C GLY A 275 -13.17 -22.28 -0.27
N GLU A 276 -12.55 -21.12 -0.52
CA GLU A 276 -11.72 -20.88 -1.71
C GLU A 276 -10.22 -20.82 -1.37
N GLU A 277 -9.46 -21.83 -1.80
CA GLU A 277 -8.00 -21.92 -1.56
C GLU A 277 -7.20 -20.76 -2.18
N LYS A 278 -7.71 -20.16 -3.26
CA LYS A 278 -7.05 -19.01 -3.90
C LYS A 278 -7.19 -17.73 -3.09
N ILE A 279 -8.12 -17.65 -2.16
CA ILE A 279 -8.27 -16.47 -1.30
C ILE A 279 -7.41 -16.71 -0.07
N THR A 280 -6.40 -15.87 0.12
CA THR A 280 -5.48 -16.01 1.26
C THR A 280 -6.27 -15.89 2.56
N LYS A 281 -6.00 -16.77 3.52
CA LYS A 281 -6.57 -16.71 4.88
C LYS A 281 -5.92 -15.59 5.69
N TYR A 282 -6.07 -14.38 5.21
CA TYR A 282 -5.46 -13.16 5.73
C TYR A 282 -6.50 -12.07 5.82
N ILE A 283 -6.68 -11.55 7.03
CA ILE A 283 -7.67 -10.54 7.35
C ILE A 283 -6.93 -9.29 7.82
N ASP A 284 -6.86 -8.28 6.95
CA ASP A 284 -6.35 -6.95 7.30
C ASP A 284 -7.52 -6.02 7.64
N MET A 285 -7.72 -5.80 8.94
CA MET A 285 -8.89 -5.12 9.48
C MET A 285 -8.49 -4.15 10.60
N PRO A 286 -8.25 -2.87 10.28
CA PRO A 286 -7.79 -1.92 11.26
C PRO A 286 -8.94 -1.43 12.15
N PHE A 287 -8.89 -1.77 13.44
CA PHE A 287 -9.91 -1.41 14.44
C PHE A 287 -9.77 0.02 14.95
N GLN A 288 -8.55 0.57 14.93
CA GLN A 288 -8.17 1.91 15.39
C GLN A 288 -8.17 2.05 16.92
N HIS A 289 -9.17 1.50 17.62
CA HIS A 289 -9.19 1.37 19.09
C HIS A 289 -10.16 0.24 19.49
N ILE A 290 -10.29 -0.08 20.78
CA ILE A 290 -11.32 -1.00 21.29
C ILE A 290 -12.30 -0.32 22.28
N ASN A 291 -11.84 0.62 23.10
CA ASN A 291 -12.70 1.38 24.01
C ASN A 291 -13.85 2.12 23.31
N ASP A 292 -15.07 1.95 23.78
CA ASP A 292 -16.29 2.50 23.18
C ASP A 292 -16.31 4.03 23.08
N ARG A 293 -15.80 4.74 24.10
CA ARG A 293 -15.70 6.21 24.07
C ARG A 293 -14.74 6.64 22.97
N MET A 294 -13.61 5.96 22.82
CA MET A 294 -12.63 6.26 21.76
C MET A 294 -13.18 5.93 20.38
N LEU A 295 -13.78 4.75 20.20
CA LEU A 295 -14.43 4.35 18.95
C LEU A 295 -15.48 5.38 18.49
N LYS A 296 -16.35 5.82 19.40
CA LYS A 296 -17.35 6.86 19.12
C LYS A 296 -16.71 8.18 18.74
N ARG A 297 -15.69 8.65 19.47
CA ARG A 297 -14.98 9.90 19.16
C ARG A 297 -14.23 9.82 17.82
N MET A 298 -13.70 8.66 17.46
CA MET A 298 -13.07 8.40 16.16
C MET A 298 -14.08 8.29 15.00
N HIS A 299 -15.39 8.37 15.28
CA HIS A 299 -16.48 8.11 14.33
C HIS A 299 -16.44 6.70 13.73
N ARG A 300 -16.04 5.70 14.54
CA ARG A 300 -16.16 4.30 14.17
C ARG A 300 -17.59 3.83 14.40
N LEU A 301 -18.05 2.94 13.55
CA LEU A 301 -19.36 2.31 13.69
C LEU A 301 -19.22 1.10 14.64
N GLY A 302 -20.13 0.89 15.59
CA GLY A 302 -20.04 -0.23 16.53
C GLY A 302 -19.15 0.03 17.76
N ASP A 303 -19.09 -0.99 18.62
CA ASP A 303 -18.50 -0.97 19.96
C ASP A 303 -17.56 -2.17 20.16
N ARG A 304 -16.98 -2.27 21.37
CA ARG A 304 -16.12 -3.38 21.77
C ARG A 304 -16.77 -4.73 21.56
N ALA A 305 -18.01 -4.91 22.01
CA ALA A 305 -18.71 -6.19 21.96
C ALA A 305 -18.92 -6.66 20.51
N ALA A 306 -19.24 -5.74 19.60
CA ALA A 306 -19.35 -6.02 18.17
C ALA A 306 -18.02 -6.43 17.54
N ILE A 307 -16.91 -5.80 17.94
CA ILE A 307 -15.57 -6.16 17.47
C ILE A 307 -15.17 -7.54 17.97
N GLU A 308 -15.32 -7.82 19.27
CA GLU A 308 -15.02 -9.12 19.87
C GLU A 308 -15.82 -10.24 19.19
N THR A 309 -17.14 -10.05 19.04
CA THR A 309 -18.01 -11.01 18.33
C THR A 309 -17.56 -11.25 16.89
N LEU A 310 -17.12 -10.19 16.19
CA LEU A 310 -16.64 -10.31 14.82
C LEU A 310 -15.34 -11.11 14.75
N VAL A 311 -14.38 -10.85 15.65
CA VAL A 311 -13.10 -11.58 15.71
C VAL A 311 -13.34 -13.07 15.97
N ASP A 312 -14.18 -13.40 16.95
CA ASP A 312 -14.55 -14.79 17.26
C ASP A 312 -15.21 -15.48 16.07
N ARG A 313 -16.12 -14.78 15.39
CA ARG A 313 -16.78 -15.29 14.19
C ARG A 313 -15.79 -15.57 13.06
N ILE A 314 -14.84 -14.67 12.81
CA ILE A 314 -13.79 -14.83 11.78
C ILE A 314 -12.92 -16.05 12.10
N ARG A 315 -12.44 -16.16 13.34
CA ARG A 315 -11.58 -17.28 13.77
C ARG A 315 -12.28 -18.63 13.71
N THR A 316 -13.57 -18.64 14.04
CA THR A 316 -14.40 -19.85 14.00
C THR A 316 -14.67 -20.30 12.56
N ARG A 317 -14.98 -19.36 11.66
CA ARG A 317 -15.35 -19.65 10.27
C ARG A 317 -14.13 -19.92 9.38
N ILE A 318 -13.00 -19.28 9.65
CA ILE A 318 -11.77 -19.41 8.85
C ILE A 318 -10.62 -19.88 9.77
N PRO A 319 -10.59 -21.18 10.13
CA PRO A 319 -9.52 -21.72 10.96
C PRO A 319 -8.14 -21.49 10.34
N GLY A 320 -7.21 -21.00 11.16
CA GLY A 320 -5.84 -20.68 10.74
C GLY A 320 -5.68 -19.32 10.06
N ALA A 321 -6.73 -18.48 10.01
CA ALA A 321 -6.61 -17.13 9.46
C ALA A 321 -5.59 -16.28 10.23
N THR A 322 -4.68 -15.66 9.48
CA THR A 322 -3.81 -14.61 10.00
C THR A 322 -4.61 -13.32 10.12
N PHE A 323 -4.68 -12.79 11.33
CA PHE A 323 -5.38 -11.55 11.61
C PHE A 323 -4.39 -10.40 11.80
N ARG A 324 -4.46 -9.41 10.91
CA ARG A 324 -3.74 -8.15 11.01
C ARG A 324 -4.70 -7.03 11.39
N THR A 325 -4.34 -6.24 12.39
CA THR A 325 -5.06 -5.03 12.75
C THR A 325 -4.13 -3.85 12.99
N ALA A 326 -4.72 -2.69 13.19
CA ALA A 326 -4.00 -1.48 13.52
C ALA A 326 -4.75 -0.68 14.58
N PHE A 327 -4.00 -0.07 15.49
CA PHE A 327 -4.49 0.82 16.53
C PHE A 327 -3.83 2.18 16.44
N ILE A 328 -4.56 3.22 16.86
CA ILE A 328 -4.06 4.58 17.04
C ILE A 328 -4.04 4.83 18.54
N VAL A 329 -2.87 5.18 19.07
CA VAL A 329 -2.70 5.60 20.47
C VAL A 329 -2.51 7.11 20.57
N GLY A 330 -2.92 7.67 21.70
CA GLY A 330 -2.88 9.11 21.94
C GLY A 330 -3.97 9.90 21.24
N PHE A 331 -5.09 9.26 20.87
CA PHE A 331 -6.21 9.99 20.28
C PHE A 331 -6.78 11.01 21.28
N PRO A 332 -7.27 12.20 20.84
CA PRO A 332 -7.74 13.23 21.76
C PRO A 332 -8.83 12.70 22.72
N GLY A 333 -8.57 12.77 24.02
CA GLY A 333 -9.42 12.24 25.10
C GLY A 333 -9.09 10.82 25.56
N GLU A 334 -8.03 10.19 25.06
CA GLU A 334 -7.59 8.84 25.46
C GLU A 334 -6.97 8.84 26.86
N THR A 335 -7.71 8.28 27.82
CA THR A 335 -7.28 8.14 29.22
C THR A 335 -6.43 6.90 29.44
N GLU A 336 -5.74 6.84 30.57
CA GLU A 336 -5.00 5.64 31.00
C GLU A 336 -5.90 4.40 31.09
N ALA A 337 -7.13 4.54 31.60
CA ALA A 337 -8.09 3.45 31.65
C ALA A 337 -8.48 2.92 30.26
N ALA A 338 -8.68 3.81 29.28
CA ALA A 338 -8.98 3.40 27.90
C ALA A 338 -7.79 2.69 27.24
N PHE A 339 -6.57 3.15 27.53
CA PHE A 339 -5.36 2.50 27.04
C PHE A 339 -5.12 1.13 27.70
N ASN A 340 -5.36 1.00 29.01
CA ASN A 340 -5.28 -0.29 29.70
C ASN A 340 -6.30 -1.30 29.16
N GLU A 341 -7.50 -0.86 28.80
CA GLU A 341 -8.48 -1.70 28.11
C GLU A 341 -7.97 -2.20 26.76
N LEU A 342 -7.31 -1.32 25.98
CA LEU A 342 -6.68 -1.70 24.71
C LEU A 342 -5.57 -2.73 24.90
N LYS A 343 -4.69 -2.54 25.90
CA LYS A 343 -3.63 -3.51 26.23
C LYS A 343 -4.21 -4.89 26.55
N MET A 344 -5.17 -4.95 27.48
CA MET A 344 -5.84 -6.20 27.85
C MET A 344 -6.54 -6.85 26.65
N TYR A 345 -7.10 -6.06 25.74
CA TYR A 345 -7.71 -6.62 24.55
C TYR A 345 -6.69 -7.24 23.60
N VAL A 346 -5.56 -6.56 23.32
CA VAL A 346 -4.50 -7.11 22.46
C VAL A 346 -3.91 -8.38 23.05
N GLU A 347 -3.66 -8.39 24.36
CA GLU A 347 -3.16 -9.55 25.10
C GLU A 347 -4.12 -10.75 24.99
N ASN A 348 -5.41 -10.56 25.24
CA ASN A 348 -6.39 -11.65 25.18
C ASN A 348 -6.74 -12.06 23.75
N ALA A 349 -6.78 -11.11 22.83
CA ALA A 349 -7.12 -11.39 21.45
C ALA A 349 -5.96 -12.07 20.73
N GLU A 350 -4.70 -11.88 21.11
CA GLU A 350 -3.54 -12.54 20.49
C GLU A 350 -3.53 -12.38 18.95
N PHE A 351 -3.60 -11.16 18.43
CA PHE A 351 -3.54 -10.93 16.98
C PHE A 351 -2.21 -11.40 16.38
N ASP A 352 -2.22 -11.87 15.13
CA ASP A 352 -0.99 -12.30 14.46
C ASP A 352 -0.08 -11.10 14.15
N ARG A 353 -0.69 -9.96 13.78
CA ARG A 353 0.02 -8.73 13.43
C ARG A 353 -0.74 -7.51 13.95
N VAL A 354 -0.05 -6.62 14.64
CA VAL A 354 -0.60 -5.32 15.08
C VAL A 354 0.34 -4.21 14.67
N ALA A 355 -0.20 -3.23 13.95
CA ALA A 355 0.47 -1.95 13.73
C ALA A 355 -0.05 -0.93 14.76
N VAL A 356 0.87 -0.19 15.39
CA VAL A 356 0.49 0.86 16.35
C VAL A 356 0.95 2.21 15.81
N PHE A 357 -0.02 3.05 15.48
CA PHE A 357 0.19 4.40 14.98
C PHE A 357 0.01 5.41 16.10
N LEU A 358 0.78 6.48 16.03
CA LEU A 358 0.57 7.64 16.88
C LEU A 358 -0.50 8.52 16.24
N TYR A 359 -1.42 9.04 17.06
CA TYR A 359 -2.31 10.07 16.58
C TYR A 359 -1.50 11.26 16.01
N SER A 360 -1.96 11.80 14.89
CA SER A 360 -1.38 12.97 14.24
C SER A 360 -2.53 13.88 13.88
N ASP A 361 -2.43 15.15 14.27
CA ASP A 361 -3.37 16.15 13.81
C ASP A 361 -3.26 16.29 12.29
N GLU A 362 -4.41 16.30 11.63
CA GLU A 362 -4.51 16.42 10.19
C GLU A 362 -5.43 17.59 9.85
N GLU A 363 -4.90 18.63 9.23
CA GLU A 363 -5.66 19.84 8.89
C GLU A 363 -6.96 19.47 8.16
N ASP A 364 -8.04 20.17 8.51
CA ASP A 364 -9.40 19.97 7.99
C ASP A 364 -10.08 18.63 8.42
N THR A 365 -9.51 17.89 9.37
CA THR A 365 -10.18 16.75 10.00
C THR A 365 -10.86 17.14 11.31
N SER A 366 -11.96 16.48 11.67
CA SER A 366 -12.73 16.80 12.87
C SER A 366 -11.94 16.63 14.17
N ALA A 367 -10.99 15.68 14.20
CA ALA A 367 -10.21 15.39 15.40
C ALA A 367 -9.20 16.49 15.74
N VAL A 368 -8.81 17.35 14.79
CA VAL A 368 -7.91 18.49 15.06
C VAL A 368 -8.47 19.42 16.11
N ASP A 369 -9.76 19.72 16.02
CA ASP A 369 -10.44 20.64 16.93
C ASP A 369 -10.86 20.00 18.27
N PHE A 370 -10.54 18.71 18.48
CA PHE A 370 -10.88 18.05 19.75
C PHE A 370 -9.94 18.51 20.87
N ASP A 371 -10.53 18.85 22.01
CA ASP A 371 -9.82 19.07 23.26
C ASP A 371 -9.18 17.77 23.81
N GLU A 372 -8.43 17.89 24.91
CA GLU A 372 -7.80 16.77 25.62
C GLU A 372 -6.75 16.02 24.78
N LYS A 373 -5.91 16.77 24.04
CA LYS A 373 -4.77 16.20 23.32
C LYS A 373 -3.82 15.48 24.28
N VAL A 374 -3.29 14.35 23.85
CA VAL A 374 -2.30 13.58 24.62
C VAL A 374 -0.90 14.06 24.23
N GLU A 375 -0.05 14.30 25.23
CA GLU A 375 1.33 14.71 25.02
C GLU A 375 2.13 13.64 24.27
N ARG A 376 2.98 14.07 23.32
CA ARG A 376 3.73 13.16 22.43
C ARG A 376 4.52 12.10 23.21
N SER A 377 5.15 12.45 24.33
CA SER A 377 5.89 11.50 25.16
C SER A 377 5.03 10.35 25.68
N VAL A 378 3.79 10.65 26.11
CA VAL A 378 2.84 9.63 26.58
C VAL A 378 2.40 8.74 25.42
N MET A 379 2.24 9.30 24.22
CA MET A 379 1.88 8.53 23.02
C MET A 379 2.99 7.56 22.63
N ASP A 380 4.25 8.01 22.67
CA ASP A 380 5.43 7.20 22.41
C ASP A 380 5.56 6.06 23.44
N GLU A 381 5.35 6.36 24.73
CA GLU A 381 5.31 5.34 25.81
C GLU A 381 4.22 4.30 25.56
N ARG A 382 2.98 4.73 25.30
CA ARG A 382 1.85 3.84 24.99
C ARG A 382 2.10 2.96 23.77
N ARG A 383 2.69 3.51 22.70
CA ARG A 383 3.06 2.74 21.52
C ARG A 383 4.06 1.65 21.86
N ASN A 384 5.11 2.00 22.60
CA ASN A 384 6.16 1.04 22.95
C ASN A 384 5.64 -0.07 23.86
N GLU A 385 4.78 0.25 24.84
CA GLU A 385 4.12 -0.76 25.69
C GLU A 385 3.26 -1.73 24.87
N LEU A 386 2.44 -1.21 23.95
CA LEU A 386 1.55 -2.04 23.15
C LEU A 386 2.31 -2.92 22.15
N LEU A 387 3.39 -2.39 21.56
CA LEU A 387 4.28 -3.15 20.69
C LEU A 387 5.02 -4.26 21.44
N ALA A 388 5.47 -4.01 22.69
CA ALA A 388 6.10 -5.04 23.50
C ALA A 388 5.16 -6.23 23.76
N ILE A 389 3.89 -5.97 24.09
CA ILE A 389 2.87 -7.02 24.23
C ILE A 389 2.70 -7.79 22.91
N GLN A 390 2.62 -7.08 21.79
CA GLN A 390 2.49 -7.72 20.49
C GLN A 390 3.71 -8.57 20.11
N GLU A 391 4.92 -8.14 20.45
CA GLU A 391 6.16 -8.88 20.19
C GLU A 391 6.16 -10.22 20.93
N GLU A 392 5.71 -10.26 22.18
CA GLU A 392 5.58 -11.50 22.96
C GLU A 392 4.58 -12.47 22.31
N ILE A 393 3.43 -11.96 21.88
CA ILE A 393 2.41 -12.73 21.14
C ILE A 393 3.00 -13.28 19.84
N ALA A 394 3.64 -12.42 19.05
CA ALA A 394 4.21 -12.80 17.75
C ALA A 394 5.30 -13.87 17.90
N MET A 395 6.20 -13.73 18.89
CA MET A 395 7.19 -14.76 19.22
C MET A 395 6.55 -16.09 19.61
N ALA A 396 5.53 -16.08 20.47
CA ALA A 396 4.85 -17.29 20.90
C ALA A 396 4.18 -18.01 19.72
N ARG A 397 3.50 -17.26 18.84
CA ARG A 397 2.85 -17.81 17.64
C ARG A 397 3.86 -18.30 16.61
N GLY A 398 4.99 -17.61 16.42
CA GLY A 398 6.09 -18.06 15.57
C GLY A 398 6.67 -19.40 16.06
N ARG A 399 6.97 -19.52 17.36
CA ARG A 399 7.46 -20.76 17.97
C ARG A 399 6.46 -21.92 17.83
N ALA A 400 5.16 -21.65 17.91
CA ALA A 400 4.14 -22.67 17.71
C ALA A 400 4.08 -23.21 16.27
N ARG A 401 4.73 -22.54 15.30
CA ARG A 401 4.85 -23.02 13.90
C ARG A 401 6.06 -23.93 13.69
N ILE A 402 7.00 -24.02 14.62
CA ILE A 402 8.19 -24.89 14.47
C ILE A 402 7.73 -26.35 14.36
N GLY A 403 8.26 -27.08 13.37
CA GLY A 403 7.88 -28.43 13.00
C GLY A 403 6.64 -28.54 12.10
N SER A 404 5.99 -27.42 11.76
CA SER A 404 4.88 -27.42 10.79
C SER A 404 5.39 -27.27 9.36
N THR A 405 4.62 -27.83 8.42
CA THR A 405 4.84 -27.65 6.98
C THR A 405 3.81 -26.69 6.40
N MET A 406 4.23 -25.80 5.50
CA MET A 406 3.35 -24.85 4.84
C MET A 406 3.80 -24.51 3.43
N TYR A 407 2.87 -24.01 2.61
CA TYR A 407 3.18 -23.47 1.30
C TYR A 407 3.77 -22.08 1.40
N VAL A 408 4.90 -21.87 0.73
CA VAL A 408 5.66 -20.62 0.70
C VAL A 408 5.92 -20.23 -0.74
N MET A 409 5.47 -19.02 -1.12
CA MET A 409 5.79 -18.40 -2.39
C MET A 409 7.19 -17.79 -2.30
N VAL A 410 8.10 -18.22 -3.17
CA VAL A 410 9.49 -17.75 -3.16
C VAL A 410 9.57 -16.36 -3.79
N GLU A 411 10.16 -15.41 -3.06
CA GLU A 411 10.39 -14.03 -3.50
C GLU A 411 11.70 -13.86 -4.28
N GLY A 412 12.63 -14.79 -4.06
CA GLY A 412 13.95 -14.84 -4.68
C GLY A 412 15.05 -14.97 -3.64
N VAL A 413 16.26 -14.56 -4.02
CA VAL A 413 17.42 -14.52 -3.13
C VAL A 413 17.25 -13.40 -2.11
N SER A 414 17.58 -13.69 -0.85
CA SER A 414 17.53 -12.75 0.26
C SER A 414 18.47 -11.57 0.05
N GLU A 415 18.11 -10.40 0.60
CA GLU A 415 19.02 -9.25 0.65
C GLU A 415 20.15 -9.44 1.67
N GLU A 416 19.99 -10.36 2.63
CA GLU A 416 21.00 -10.62 3.67
C GLU A 416 22.20 -11.38 3.09
N THR A 417 21.95 -12.46 2.35
CA THR A 417 23.01 -13.29 1.74
C THR A 417 22.55 -13.97 0.45
N GLU A 418 23.51 -14.27 -0.44
CA GLU A 418 23.23 -14.94 -1.72
C GLU A 418 22.85 -16.43 -1.58
N TRP A 419 23.02 -17.01 -0.39
CA TRP A 419 22.78 -18.42 -0.08
C TRP A 419 21.42 -18.69 0.54
N LEU A 420 20.66 -17.63 0.85
CA LEU A 420 19.38 -17.69 1.51
C LEU A 420 18.29 -17.28 0.52
N LEU A 421 17.20 -18.03 0.46
CA LEU A 421 16.00 -17.58 -0.25
C LEU A 421 15.04 -16.93 0.74
N GLU A 422 14.31 -15.93 0.26
CA GLU A 422 13.17 -15.36 0.95
C GLU A 422 11.88 -15.83 0.28
N GLY A 423 10.86 -16.03 1.10
CA GLY A 423 9.52 -16.35 0.65
C GLY A 423 8.46 -15.84 1.61
N ARG A 424 7.21 -16.02 1.24
CA ARG A 424 6.05 -15.69 2.07
C ARG A 424 5.03 -16.80 2.02
N HIS A 425 4.48 -17.18 3.17
CA HIS A 425 3.28 -18.02 3.20
C HIS A 425 2.02 -17.14 3.06
N GLU A 426 0.85 -17.75 2.90
CA GLU A 426 -0.41 -17.02 2.66
C GLU A 426 -0.78 -16.01 3.75
N GLY A 427 -0.17 -16.08 4.94
CA GLY A 427 -0.41 -15.17 6.07
C GLY A 427 0.54 -13.97 6.11
N LEU A 428 1.47 -13.83 5.16
CA LEU A 428 2.43 -12.73 5.12
C LEU A 428 2.17 -11.85 3.91
N ALA A 429 1.70 -10.64 4.14
CA ALA A 429 1.53 -9.66 3.08
C ALA A 429 2.89 -9.15 2.57
N PRO A 430 2.99 -8.77 1.27
CA PRO A 430 4.23 -8.21 0.73
C PRO A 430 4.61 -6.91 1.46
N GLU A 431 5.90 -6.69 1.69
CA GLU A 431 6.53 -5.46 2.18
C GLU A 431 6.18 -5.01 3.62
N ILE A 432 5.02 -5.41 4.16
CA ILE A 432 4.49 -4.90 5.43
C ILE A 432 4.52 -5.90 6.58
N ASP A 433 4.62 -7.20 6.28
CA ASP A 433 4.75 -8.27 7.27
C ASP A 433 6.18 -8.87 7.20
N GLY A 434 6.42 -9.95 7.95
CA GLY A 434 7.70 -10.64 7.92
C GLY A 434 7.87 -11.57 6.72
N VAL A 435 8.98 -12.32 6.73
CA VAL A 435 9.36 -13.26 5.66
C VAL A 435 9.57 -14.67 6.20
N VAL A 436 9.60 -15.64 5.29
CA VAL A 436 10.10 -16.98 5.55
C VAL A 436 11.47 -17.10 4.88
N TYR A 437 12.51 -17.24 5.69
CA TYR A 437 13.85 -17.54 5.24
C TYR A 437 13.99 -19.04 4.97
N ILE A 438 14.46 -19.38 3.77
CA ILE A 438 14.64 -20.77 3.32
C ILE A 438 16.14 -21.02 3.16
N ASN A 439 16.69 -21.85 4.05
CA ASN A 439 18.14 -22.07 4.16
C ASN A 439 18.65 -23.33 3.44
N ASP A 440 17.74 -24.20 2.98
CA ASP A 440 18.07 -25.39 2.21
C ASP A 440 16.98 -25.67 1.16
N GLY A 441 17.42 -26.09 -0.02
CA GLY A 441 16.61 -26.25 -1.23
C GLY A 441 16.85 -25.19 -2.30
N THR A 442 16.33 -25.44 -3.50
CA THR A 442 16.44 -24.54 -4.66
C THR A 442 15.07 -24.31 -5.29
N ALA A 443 14.72 -23.04 -5.53
CA ALA A 443 13.48 -22.64 -6.18
C ALA A 443 13.66 -21.29 -6.89
N ALA A 444 12.85 -21.02 -7.91
CA ALA A 444 12.82 -19.73 -8.59
C ALA A 444 11.81 -18.77 -7.93
N ALA A 445 11.99 -17.47 -8.14
CA ALA A 445 11.01 -16.48 -7.71
C ALA A 445 9.65 -16.74 -8.38
N GLY A 446 8.58 -16.76 -7.58
CA GLY A 446 7.23 -17.10 -8.01
C GLY A 446 6.88 -18.58 -7.92
N ASP A 447 7.82 -19.46 -7.55
CA ASP A 447 7.51 -20.86 -7.25
C ASP A 447 6.81 -20.97 -5.89
N LEU A 448 5.79 -21.83 -5.82
CA LEU A 448 5.13 -22.20 -4.58
C LEU A 448 5.70 -23.54 -4.11
N VAL A 449 6.46 -23.52 -3.02
CA VAL A 449 7.14 -24.69 -2.46
C VAL A 449 6.61 -25.03 -1.08
N THR A 450 6.73 -26.30 -0.68
CA THR A 450 6.41 -26.71 0.69
C THR A 450 7.66 -26.58 1.55
N VAL A 451 7.55 -25.87 2.66
CA VAL A 451 8.64 -25.59 3.60
C VAL A 451 8.28 -26.14 4.98
N GLU A 452 9.21 -26.88 5.60
CA GLU A 452 9.14 -27.23 7.01
C GLU A 452 9.84 -26.15 7.83
N ILE A 453 9.12 -25.58 8.80
CA ILE A 453 9.64 -24.52 9.66
C ILE A 453 10.50 -25.14 10.76
N THR A 454 11.77 -24.74 10.83
CA THR A 454 12.75 -25.24 11.79
C THR A 454 13.05 -24.26 12.92
N ASP A 455 12.85 -22.96 12.67
CA ASP A 455 13.08 -21.91 13.65
C ASP A 455 12.15 -20.71 13.42
N ALA A 456 12.06 -19.81 14.39
CA ALA A 456 11.25 -18.61 14.32
C ALA A 456 11.91 -17.45 15.07
N ALA A 457 11.98 -16.29 14.40
CA ALA A 457 12.22 -15.00 15.02
C ALA A 457 10.88 -14.35 15.42
N THR A 458 10.90 -13.11 15.92
CA THR A 458 9.68 -12.39 16.34
C THR A 458 8.62 -12.34 15.25
N TYR A 459 9.03 -12.03 14.02
CA TYR A 459 8.12 -11.78 12.91
C TYR A 459 8.45 -12.61 11.66
N ASP A 460 9.59 -13.30 11.66
CA ASP A 460 10.10 -14.09 10.54
C ASP A 460 10.18 -15.56 10.93
N LEU A 461 10.05 -16.43 9.94
CA LEU A 461 10.21 -17.87 10.11
C LEU A 461 11.45 -18.33 9.35
N VAL A 462 12.03 -19.44 9.79
CA VAL A 462 13.15 -20.08 9.09
C VAL A 462 12.80 -21.54 8.86
N GLY A 463 13.08 -22.04 7.65
CA GLY A 463 12.80 -23.42 7.30
C GLY A 463 13.59 -23.91 6.10
N HIS A 464 13.28 -25.13 5.67
CA HIS A 464 13.87 -25.76 4.48
C HIS A 464 12.79 -26.36 3.58
N ILE A 465 13.08 -26.46 2.28
CA ILE A 465 12.17 -27.07 1.31
C ILE A 465 12.09 -28.58 1.56
N VAL A 466 10.87 -29.10 1.69
CA VAL A 466 10.63 -30.55 1.73
C VAL A 466 10.33 -31.07 0.32
N THR A 467 10.90 -32.23 -0.01
CA THR A 467 10.79 -32.87 -1.35
C THR A 467 9.74 -33.97 -1.41
#